data_AF-A0AAV3RM08-F1
#
_entry.id   AF-A0AAV3RM08-F1
#
_cell.length_a   1.000
_cell.length_b   1.000
_cell.length_c   1.000
_cell.angle_alpha   90.00
_cell.angle_beta   90.00
_cell.angle_gamma   90.00
#
_symmetry.space_group_name_H-M   'P 1'
#
loop_
_entity.id
_entity.type
_entity.pdbx_description
1 polymer ?
#
loop_
_entity_poly.entity_id
_entity_poly.type
_entity_poly.pdbx_seq_one_letter_code
_entity_poly.pdbx_strand_id
1 'polypeptide(L)'
;MSGIVDYKLCSSGANAAMHAASSTSKPARVASLDVFRGLSVFLMMVVDYGGSVFPVIAHSPWNSLHLADFVMPFFLFVSGISLAIVYKKVPDRKEASLNVALRALKLFVLGILLQGGYFHGITSMTYGVDIGRIRWLGILQRIAIGYFVAAMCEIWLPHQRSRGAGYFRSYIWHWCIMFLLSTIYMVLLYGLYVPDWQFSASQSTSSPLLEGAYKVNCSVRGDLGPACNSAGMIDRAVLGIKHLYEKPVYRNLEVCKMSSNGQLPTDAPSWCHAPYEPEGILSSLTAIVTCIIGLQYGHILVQFQDHRERLHHWSILSFSLMVLGWLLAFMGDPLNKSLYTVSYLLVTTASAGITLCLLYILVDVHGWRNLILALEWMGKHSLSIFILVTSNVAVIAIQGFYWKRPENNIVHWIVSNVE
;
A
#
# COMPACT_ATOMS: atom_id res chain seq x y z
N MET A 1 -67.65 -7.18 -39.80
CA MET A 1 -68.18 -8.56 -39.66
C MET A 1 -66.97 -9.49 -39.59
N SER A 2 -66.67 -9.99 -38.38
CA SER A 2 -66.67 -11.44 -38.06
C SER A 2 -65.72 -12.24 -38.97
N GLY A 3 -64.59 -12.79 -38.52
CA GLY A 3 -64.34 -13.48 -37.26
C GLY A 3 -64.55 -15.00 -37.45
N ILE A 4 -63.59 -15.80 -36.96
CA ILE A 4 -63.73 -17.18 -36.43
C ILE A 4 -63.71 -18.32 -37.50
N VAL A 5 -63.03 -19.48 -37.41
CA VAL A 5 -62.14 -20.18 -36.43
C VAL A 5 -61.45 -21.41 -37.10
N ASP A 6 -60.42 -21.86 -36.40
CA ASP A 6 -59.44 -22.97 -36.44
C ASP A 6 -59.66 -24.44 -36.93
N TYR A 7 -58.49 -25.12 -36.98
CA TYR A 7 -58.11 -26.54 -36.76
C TYR A 7 -57.85 -27.40 -38.03
N LYS A 8 -56.77 -28.20 -38.18
CA LYS A 8 -56.07 -29.08 -37.21
C LYS A 8 -54.71 -29.64 -37.74
N LEU A 9 -53.72 -29.72 -36.83
CA LEU A 9 -52.54 -30.62 -36.66
C LEU A 9 -51.87 -31.40 -37.82
N CYS A 10 -50.54 -31.31 -37.87
CA CYS A 10 -49.66 -32.49 -37.70
C CYS A 10 -48.29 -32.10 -37.10
N SER A 11 -47.84 -32.83 -36.09
CA SER A 11 -46.57 -32.66 -35.37
C SER A 11 -45.41 -33.34 -36.10
N SER A 12 -44.20 -32.78 -36.03
CA SER A 12 -42.96 -33.45 -35.58
C SER A 12 -41.74 -32.60 -35.93
N GLY A 13 -40.75 -32.50 -35.03
CA GLY A 13 -39.42 -32.00 -35.37
C GLY A 13 -38.86 -30.99 -34.38
N ALA A 14 -38.25 -31.51 -33.32
CA ALA A 14 -37.40 -30.78 -32.40
C ALA A 14 -36.24 -30.03 -33.10
N ASN A 15 -35.68 -29.04 -32.39
CA ASN A 15 -34.39 -28.37 -32.61
C ASN A 15 -34.38 -27.08 -33.45
N ALA A 16 -34.84 -25.97 -32.86
CA ALA A 16 -34.41 -24.62 -33.27
C ALA A 16 -34.50 -23.57 -32.15
N ALA A 17 -34.25 -23.97 -30.89
CA ALA A 17 -34.21 -23.06 -29.75
C ALA A 17 -33.01 -23.40 -28.85
N MET A 18 -31.81 -23.20 -29.37
CA MET A 18 -30.60 -23.14 -28.54
C MET A 18 -29.57 -22.28 -29.26
N HIS A 19 -28.88 -21.41 -28.51
CA HIS A 19 -27.90 -20.40 -28.93
C HIS A 19 -28.39 -18.96 -29.11
N ALA A 20 -29.24 -18.48 -28.20
CA ALA A 20 -29.04 -17.14 -27.66
C ALA A 20 -27.96 -17.23 -26.57
N ALA A 21 -26.69 -17.37 -26.99
CA ALA A 21 -25.57 -17.31 -26.07
C ALA A 21 -25.47 -15.86 -25.56
N SER A 22 -25.91 -15.64 -24.32
CA SER A 22 -25.62 -14.42 -23.58
C SER A 22 -24.11 -14.26 -23.49
N SER A 23 -23.53 -13.42 -24.35
CA SER A 23 -22.18 -12.95 -24.18
C SER A 23 -22.18 -12.11 -22.90
N THR A 24 -21.73 -12.71 -21.81
CA THR A 24 -21.41 -12.00 -20.58
C THR A 24 -20.21 -11.11 -20.90
N SER A 25 -20.48 -9.92 -21.45
CA SER A 25 -19.47 -8.91 -21.71
C SER A 25 -18.71 -8.68 -20.40
N LYS A 26 -17.41 -8.97 -20.39
CA LYS A 26 -16.56 -8.70 -19.23
C LYS A 26 -16.78 -7.23 -18.83
N PRO A 27 -16.97 -6.90 -17.54
CA PRO A 27 -17.18 -5.52 -17.13
C PRO A 27 -16.05 -4.66 -17.67
N ALA A 28 -16.40 -3.56 -18.34
CA ALA A 28 -15.44 -2.63 -18.92
C ALA A 28 -14.52 -2.11 -17.80
N ARG A 29 -13.22 -2.42 -17.90
CA ARG A 29 -12.22 -1.90 -16.97
C ARG A 29 -11.99 -0.42 -17.24
N VAL A 30 -11.75 0.34 -16.18
CA VAL A 30 -11.36 1.75 -16.27
C VAL A 30 -9.87 1.83 -16.55
N ALA A 31 -9.50 2.31 -17.74
CA ALA A 31 -8.13 2.26 -18.21
C ALA A 31 -7.19 3.12 -17.36
N SER A 32 -7.60 4.33 -16.96
CA SER A 32 -6.81 5.18 -16.06
C SER A 32 -6.48 4.52 -14.71
N LEU A 33 -7.35 3.64 -14.20
CA LEU A 33 -7.11 2.93 -12.94
C LEU A 33 -6.04 1.84 -13.09
N ASP A 34 -6.07 1.12 -14.21
CA ASP A 34 -5.01 0.15 -14.54
C ASP A 34 -3.68 0.90 -14.76
N VAL A 35 -3.67 2.01 -15.49
CA VAL A 35 -2.50 2.88 -15.65
C VAL A 35 -1.96 3.39 -14.32
N PHE A 36 -2.82 3.87 -13.42
CA PHE A 36 -2.38 4.38 -12.12
C PHE A 36 -1.73 3.26 -11.29
N ARG A 37 -2.32 2.07 -11.28
CA ARG A 37 -1.70 0.91 -10.63
C ARG A 37 -0.32 0.59 -11.24
N GLY A 38 -0.20 0.67 -12.57
CA GLY A 38 1.05 0.46 -13.27
C GLY A 38 2.11 1.52 -12.95
N LEU A 39 1.71 2.79 -12.86
CA LEU A 39 2.57 3.88 -12.40
C LEU A 39 3.10 3.62 -10.99
N SER A 40 2.25 3.16 -10.06
CA SER A 40 2.70 2.82 -8.70
C SER A 40 3.70 1.67 -8.67
N VAL A 41 3.51 0.63 -9.50
CA VAL A 41 4.48 -0.48 -9.65
C VAL A 41 5.78 0.01 -10.28
N PHE A 42 5.70 0.86 -11.29
CA PHE A 42 6.88 1.45 -11.92
C PHE A 42 7.68 2.30 -10.94
N LEU A 43 7.02 3.18 -10.17
CA LEU A 43 7.66 3.99 -9.14
C LEU A 43 8.31 3.12 -8.05
N MET A 44 7.63 2.05 -7.62
CA MET A 44 8.20 1.07 -6.69
C MET A 44 9.52 0.50 -7.22
N MET A 45 9.55 0.05 -8.48
CA MET A 45 10.77 -0.49 -9.10
C MET A 45 11.89 0.56 -9.19
N VAL A 46 11.57 1.79 -9.61
CA VAL A 46 12.55 2.89 -9.70
C VAL A 46 13.16 3.20 -8.34
N VAL A 47 12.35 3.20 -7.29
CA VAL A 47 12.80 3.49 -5.93
C VAL A 47 13.62 2.33 -5.34
N ASP A 48 13.18 1.09 -5.54
CA ASP A 48 13.85 -0.10 -4.99
C ASP A 48 15.25 -0.30 -5.60
N TYR A 49 15.42 -0.02 -6.90
CA TYR A 49 16.70 -0.19 -7.59
C TYR A 49 17.52 1.10 -7.73
N GLY A 50 16.88 2.27 -7.78
CA GLY A 50 17.54 3.56 -7.97
C GLY A 50 17.77 4.35 -6.67
N GLY A 51 17.08 4.00 -5.58
CA GLY A 51 17.14 4.75 -4.32
C GLY A 51 18.52 4.77 -3.66
N SER A 52 19.34 3.74 -3.85
CA SER A 52 20.72 3.72 -3.34
C SER A 52 21.63 4.72 -4.05
N VAL A 53 21.36 5.01 -5.33
CA VAL A 53 22.17 5.91 -6.17
C VAL A 53 21.70 7.36 -6.01
N PHE A 54 20.39 7.57 -5.89
CA PHE A 54 19.77 8.90 -5.86
C PHE A 54 18.99 9.11 -4.55
N PRO A 55 19.58 9.75 -3.53
CA PRO A 55 18.93 9.95 -2.23
C PRO A 55 17.58 10.68 -2.28
N VAL A 56 17.37 11.54 -3.29
CA VAL A 56 16.12 12.30 -3.49
C VAL A 56 14.93 11.40 -3.83
N ILE A 57 15.18 10.26 -4.49
CA ILE A 57 14.13 9.27 -4.80
C ILE A 57 14.06 8.16 -3.77
N ALA A 58 14.95 8.11 -2.78
CA ALA A 58 14.92 7.15 -1.68
C ALA A 58 13.92 7.58 -0.59
N HIS A 59 13.62 6.70 0.35
CA HIS A 59 12.78 7.05 1.51
C HIS A 59 13.42 8.14 2.37
N SER A 60 12.60 9.08 2.84
CA SER A 60 13.01 10.01 3.88
C SER A 60 13.45 9.23 5.14
N PRO A 61 14.57 9.58 5.79
CA PRO A 61 15.03 8.88 6.99
C PRO A 61 14.01 8.87 8.13
N TRP A 62 13.22 9.93 8.29
CA TRP A 62 12.20 10.00 9.35
C TRP A 62 11.07 10.98 9.02
N ASN A 63 11.31 12.27 9.26
CA ASN A 63 10.40 13.36 8.88
C ASN A 63 10.84 13.91 7.53
N SER A 64 9.88 14.32 6.70
CA SER A 64 9.98 14.79 5.30
C SER A 64 9.34 13.80 4.33
N LEU A 65 9.17 14.24 3.09
CA LEU A 65 8.44 13.52 2.06
C LEU A 65 9.29 13.42 0.79
N HIS A 66 9.71 12.22 0.42
CA HIS A 66 10.43 11.93 -0.82
C HIS A 66 9.55 11.14 -1.81
N LEU A 67 10.02 10.96 -3.05
CA LEU A 67 9.26 10.27 -4.10
C LEU A 67 8.85 8.84 -3.68
N ALA A 68 9.76 8.13 -3.03
CA ALA A 68 9.55 6.79 -2.51
C ALA A 68 8.35 6.66 -1.58
N ASP A 69 8.03 7.72 -0.85
CA ASP A 69 7.04 7.67 0.21
C ASP A 69 5.61 7.64 -0.35
N PHE A 70 5.39 8.08 -1.59
CA PHE A 70 4.06 8.05 -2.23
C PHE A 70 3.61 6.66 -2.71
N VAL A 71 4.54 5.73 -2.93
CA VAL A 71 4.27 4.43 -3.57
C VAL A 71 3.17 3.65 -2.84
N MET A 72 3.32 3.53 -1.52
CA MET A 72 2.45 2.68 -0.71
C MET A 72 1.04 3.31 -0.50
N PRO A 73 0.91 4.61 -0.16
CA PRO A 73 -0.38 5.30 -0.18
C PRO A 73 -1.12 5.19 -1.52
N PHE A 74 -0.42 5.25 -2.66
CA PHE A 74 -1.05 5.10 -3.97
C PHE A 74 -1.66 3.71 -4.17
N PHE A 75 -0.98 2.64 -3.73
CA PHE A 75 -1.54 1.29 -3.77
C PHE A 75 -2.80 1.13 -2.90
N LEU A 76 -2.77 1.65 -1.67
CA LEU A 76 -3.92 1.61 -0.76
C LEU A 76 -5.11 2.39 -1.36
N PHE A 77 -4.86 3.58 -1.90
CA PHE A 77 -5.87 4.42 -2.53
C PHE A 77 -6.53 3.72 -3.74
N VAL A 78 -5.73 3.16 -4.66
CA VAL A 78 -6.23 2.42 -5.83
C VAL A 78 -6.98 1.14 -5.43
N SER A 79 -6.53 0.46 -4.36
CA SER A 79 -7.23 -0.68 -3.78
C SER A 79 -8.63 -0.28 -3.30
N GLY A 80 -8.74 0.87 -2.63
CA GLY A 80 -10.00 1.50 -2.24
C GLY A 80 -10.95 1.77 -3.40
N ILE A 81 -10.48 2.45 -4.47
CA ILE A 81 -11.31 2.75 -5.66
C ILE A 81 -11.90 1.47 -6.25
N SER A 82 -11.09 0.41 -6.31
CA SER A 82 -11.49 -0.87 -6.89
C SER A 82 -12.68 -1.51 -6.15
N LEU A 83 -12.81 -1.28 -4.84
CA LEU A 83 -13.91 -1.82 -4.03
C LEU A 83 -15.28 -1.26 -4.44
N ALA A 84 -15.38 0.04 -4.73
CA ALA A 84 -16.64 0.66 -5.16
C ALA A 84 -17.15 0.09 -6.49
N ILE A 85 -16.23 -0.30 -7.38
CA ILE A 85 -16.57 -0.90 -8.67
C ILE A 85 -17.03 -2.35 -8.48
N VAL A 86 -16.30 -3.13 -7.67
CA VAL A 86 -16.58 -4.55 -7.41
C VAL A 86 -17.88 -4.73 -6.64
N TYR A 87 -18.12 -3.94 -5.60
CA TYR A 87 -19.29 -4.08 -4.73
C TYR A 87 -20.43 -3.11 -5.07
N LYS A 88 -20.44 -2.55 -6.29
CA LYS A 88 -21.54 -1.69 -6.80
C LYS A 88 -22.93 -2.32 -6.61
N LYS A 89 -23.02 -3.65 -6.74
CA LYS A 89 -24.21 -4.46 -6.46
C LYS A 89 -23.78 -5.68 -5.65
N VAL A 90 -24.29 -5.80 -4.42
CA VAL A 90 -24.03 -6.94 -3.54
C VAL A 90 -25.30 -7.80 -3.45
N PRO A 91 -25.36 -8.95 -4.14
CA PRO A 91 -26.55 -9.82 -4.10
C PRO A 91 -26.69 -10.54 -2.76
N ASP A 92 -25.61 -11.12 -2.23
CA ASP A 92 -25.55 -11.69 -0.88
C ASP A 92 -24.37 -11.10 -0.10
N ARG A 93 -24.66 -10.52 1.07
CA ARG A 93 -23.67 -9.91 1.96
C ARG A 93 -22.76 -10.96 2.60
N LYS A 94 -23.28 -12.15 2.91
CA LYS A 94 -22.49 -13.20 3.58
C LYS A 94 -21.45 -13.79 2.62
N GLU A 95 -21.89 -14.19 1.42
CA GLU A 95 -21.00 -14.68 0.38
C GLU A 95 -19.97 -13.61 -0.02
N ALA A 96 -20.40 -12.35 -0.21
CA ALA A 96 -19.48 -11.25 -0.49
C ALA A 96 -18.43 -11.09 0.62
N SER A 97 -18.83 -11.18 1.89
CA SER A 97 -17.91 -11.04 3.02
C SER A 97 -16.90 -12.17 3.09
N LEU A 98 -17.33 -13.42 2.84
CA LEU A 98 -16.43 -14.57 2.77
C LEU A 98 -15.41 -14.42 1.64
N ASN A 99 -15.85 -13.96 0.46
CA ASN A 99 -14.96 -13.73 -0.68
C ASN A 99 -13.92 -12.63 -0.39
N VAL A 100 -14.31 -11.56 0.30
CA VAL A 100 -13.37 -10.54 0.80
C VAL A 100 -12.37 -11.18 1.76
N ALA A 101 -12.85 -11.92 2.76
CA ALA A 101 -12.01 -12.53 3.79
C ALA A 101 -10.97 -13.49 3.18
N LEU A 102 -11.39 -14.37 2.25
CA LEU A 102 -10.49 -15.29 1.56
C LEU A 102 -9.47 -14.56 0.69
N ARG A 103 -9.85 -13.46 0.02
CA ARG A 103 -8.91 -12.66 -0.77
C ARG A 103 -7.89 -11.95 0.12
N ALA A 104 -8.34 -11.35 1.22
CA ALA A 104 -7.47 -10.70 2.20
C ALA A 104 -6.51 -11.72 2.82
N LEU A 105 -7.00 -12.91 3.20
CA LEU A 105 -6.18 -13.99 3.74
C LEU A 105 -5.11 -14.47 2.76
N LYS A 106 -5.47 -14.70 1.49
CA LYS A 106 -4.50 -15.07 0.43
C LYS A 106 -3.40 -14.01 0.28
N LEU A 107 -3.79 -12.74 0.27
CA LEU A 107 -2.84 -11.62 0.15
C LEU A 107 -1.94 -11.51 1.39
N PHE A 108 -2.50 -11.73 2.58
CA PHE A 108 -1.77 -11.69 3.85
C PHE A 108 -0.74 -12.82 3.95
N VAL A 109 -1.13 -14.06 3.61
CA VAL A 109 -0.22 -15.22 3.57
C VAL A 109 0.88 -15.03 2.53
N LEU A 110 0.53 -14.52 1.34
CA LEU A 110 1.52 -14.15 0.33
C LEU A 110 2.50 -13.08 0.85
N GLY A 111 2.00 -12.11 1.62
CA GLY A 111 2.82 -11.11 2.31
C GLY A 111 3.83 -11.72 3.26
N ILE A 112 3.41 -12.67 4.10
CA ILE A 112 4.31 -13.39 5.01
C ILE A 112 5.37 -14.17 4.22
N LEU A 113 4.99 -14.84 3.13
CA LEU A 113 5.95 -15.58 2.30
C LEU A 113 6.99 -14.66 1.65
N LEU A 114 6.60 -13.48 1.16
CA LEU A 114 7.53 -12.58 0.47
C LEU A 114 8.35 -11.70 1.43
N GLN A 115 7.73 -11.20 2.49
CA GLN A 115 8.29 -10.17 3.37
C GLN A 115 8.66 -10.69 4.76
N GLY A 116 8.21 -11.89 5.13
CA GLY A 116 8.50 -12.54 6.41
C GLY A 116 9.89 -13.16 6.52
N GLY A 117 10.73 -13.04 5.49
CA GLY A 117 12.11 -13.52 5.51
C GLY A 117 12.33 -14.92 4.90
N TYR A 118 11.36 -15.45 4.14
CA TYR A 118 11.51 -16.73 3.43
C TYR A 118 12.61 -16.65 2.34
N PHE A 119 12.62 -15.55 1.60
CA PHE A 119 13.67 -15.24 0.63
C PHE A 119 14.76 -14.45 1.33
N HIS A 120 15.87 -15.11 1.65
CA HIS A 120 17.08 -14.43 2.10
C HIS A 120 17.77 -13.77 0.88
N GLY A 121 18.54 -12.71 1.12
CA GLY A 121 19.16 -11.91 0.05
C GLY A 121 20.05 -12.73 -0.90
N ILE A 122 20.41 -12.13 -2.05
CA ILE A 122 21.22 -12.75 -3.13
C ILE A 122 22.56 -13.36 -2.66
N THR A 123 23.05 -13.01 -1.47
CA THR A 123 24.33 -13.44 -0.91
C THR A 123 24.23 -14.62 0.07
N SER A 124 23.03 -15.08 0.43
CA SER A 124 22.82 -16.14 1.41
C SER A 124 22.10 -17.34 0.79
N MET A 125 22.77 -18.49 0.77
CA MET A 125 22.27 -19.76 0.22
C MET A 125 21.34 -20.51 1.19
N THR A 126 20.99 -19.90 2.33
CA THR A 126 20.08 -20.48 3.32
C THR A 126 18.64 -20.21 2.93
N TYR A 127 17.92 -21.25 2.52
CA TYR A 127 16.47 -21.21 2.28
C TYR A 127 15.74 -21.65 3.56
N GLY A 128 14.76 -20.87 4.01
CA GLY A 128 13.98 -21.16 5.21
C GLY A 128 13.38 -19.91 5.83
N VAL A 129 12.56 -20.07 6.88
CA VAL A 129 12.06 -18.96 7.71
C VAL A 129 12.46 -19.26 9.13
N ASP A 130 13.23 -18.38 9.76
CA ASP A 130 13.38 -18.41 11.21
C ASP A 130 12.05 -17.95 11.82
N ILE A 131 11.25 -18.92 12.28
CA ILE A 131 9.94 -18.65 12.88
C ILE A 131 10.05 -17.71 14.09
N GLY A 132 11.20 -17.69 14.78
CA GLY A 132 11.47 -16.82 15.91
C GLY A 132 11.83 -15.38 15.52
N ARG A 133 12.05 -15.10 14.23
CA ARG A 133 12.39 -13.77 13.68
C ARG A 133 11.53 -13.36 12.48
N ILE A 134 10.44 -14.08 12.23
CA ILE A 134 9.55 -13.81 11.10
C ILE A 134 8.95 -12.40 11.23
N ARG A 135 8.97 -11.63 10.13
CA ARG A 135 8.31 -10.32 10.08
C ARG A 135 6.81 -10.50 9.80
N TRP A 136 5.97 -10.22 10.79
CA TRP A 136 4.52 -10.43 10.68
C TRP A 136 3.81 -9.36 9.86
N LEU A 137 4.21 -8.10 10.01
CA LEU A 137 3.59 -6.96 9.33
C LEU A 137 4.48 -6.45 8.20
N GLY A 138 3.86 -6.19 7.06
CA GLY A 138 4.50 -5.72 5.84
C GLY A 138 3.50 -5.05 4.92
N ILE A 139 3.99 -4.63 3.75
CA ILE A 139 3.22 -3.84 2.78
C ILE A 139 1.97 -4.61 2.31
N LEU A 140 2.12 -5.91 1.99
CA LEU A 140 0.98 -6.71 1.51
C LEU A 140 -0.04 -6.98 2.61
N GLN A 141 0.42 -7.22 3.83
CA GLN A 141 -0.43 -7.41 5.01
C GLN A 141 -1.24 -6.15 5.28
N ARG A 142 -0.61 -4.98 5.18
CA ARG A 142 -1.27 -3.69 5.39
C ARG A 142 -2.30 -3.38 4.30
N ILE A 143 -2.00 -3.71 3.05
CA ILE A 143 -2.99 -3.65 1.95
C ILE A 143 -4.15 -4.62 2.21
N ALA A 144 -3.87 -5.84 2.70
CA ALA A 144 -4.90 -6.82 3.02
C ALA A 144 -5.84 -6.36 4.14
N ILE A 145 -5.29 -5.79 5.23
CA ILE A 145 -6.06 -5.24 6.34
C ILE A 145 -6.91 -4.05 5.87
N GLY A 146 -6.30 -3.09 5.16
CA GLY A 146 -7.01 -1.93 4.61
C GLY A 146 -8.14 -2.33 3.65
N TYR A 147 -7.86 -3.27 2.74
CA TYR A 147 -8.85 -3.82 1.81
C TYR A 147 -10.00 -4.51 2.56
N PHE A 148 -9.70 -5.36 3.54
CA PHE A 148 -10.71 -6.10 4.30
C PHE A 148 -11.65 -5.14 5.03
N VAL A 149 -11.12 -4.18 5.79
CA VAL A 149 -11.94 -3.26 6.59
C VAL A 149 -12.76 -2.33 5.68
N ALA A 150 -12.15 -1.77 4.63
CA ALA A 150 -12.88 -0.91 3.70
C ALA A 150 -14.00 -1.67 2.95
N ALA A 151 -13.76 -2.94 2.58
CA ALA A 151 -14.78 -3.78 1.96
C ALA A 151 -15.91 -4.15 2.93
N MET A 152 -15.59 -4.44 4.19
CA MET A 152 -16.61 -4.65 5.22
C MET A 152 -17.47 -3.40 5.41
N CYS A 153 -16.86 -2.22 5.43
CA CYS A 153 -17.58 -0.95 5.47
C CYS A 153 -18.55 -0.83 4.28
N GLU A 154 -18.08 -1.09 3.06
CA GLU A 154 -18.91 -0.99 1.85
C GLU A 154 -20.09 -1.99 1.83
N ILE A 155 -19.87 -3.23 2.31
CA ILE A 155 -20.90 -4.29 2.28
C ILE A 155 -21.97 -4.07 3.36
N TRP A 156 -21.57 -3.64 4.55
CA TRP A 156 -22.44 -3.65 5.73
C TRP A 156 -23.04 -2.29 6.07
N LEU A 157 -22.39 -1.18 5.72
CA LEU A 157 -22.89 0.14 6.08
C LEU A 157 -24.08 0.53 5.20
N PRO A 158 -25.12 1.16 5.79
CA PRO A 158 -26.25 1.62 5.02
C PRO A 158 -25.83 2.78 4.13
N HIS A 159 -26.10 2.67 2.83
CA HIS A 159 -25.94 3.76 1.87
C HIS A 159 -27.30 4.33 1.50
N GLN A 160 -27.52 5.60 1.83
CA GLN A 160 -28.79 6.28 1.56
C GLN A 160 -28.78 6.83 0.13
N ARG A 161 -29.24 6.01 -0.81
CA ARG A 161 -29.32 6.33 -2.26
C ARG A 161 -30.53 7.22 -2.57
N SER A 162 -30.71 8.30 -1.82
CA SER A 162 -31.79 9.26 -2.06
C SER A 162 -31.44 10.14 -3.26
N ARG A 163 -32.37 10.23 -4.23
CA ARG A 163 -32.23 10.94 -5.51
C ARG A 163 -32.02 12.47 -5.41
N GLY A 164 -31.85 13.03 -4.21
CA GLY A 164 -31.53 14.44 -3.97
C GLY A 164 -30.68 14.70 -2.72
N ALA A 165 -30.15 13.67 -2.06
CA ALA A 165 -29.17 13.86 -0.98
C ALA A 165 -27.80 14.15 -1.61
N GLY A 166 -27.12 15.20 -1.16
CA GLY A 166 -25.75 15.49 -1.61
C GLY A 166 -24.82 14.30 -1.35
N TYR A 167 -23.84 14.10 -2.24
CA TYR A 167 -22.87 12.99 -2.22
C TYR A 167 -22.34 12.66 -0.81
N PHE A 168 -21.90 13.67 -0.05
CA PHE A 168 -21.37 13.50 1.31
C PHE A 168 -22.38 12.91 2.29
N ARG A 169 -23.66 13.26 2.17
CA ARG A 169 -24.72 12.79 3.06
C ARG A 169 -25.03 11.31 2.83
N SER A 170 -24.92 10.83 1.59
CA SER A 170 -25.19 9.44 1.25
C SER A 170 -24.13 8.46 1.80
N TYR A 171 -22.91 8.94 2.10
CA TYR A 171 -21.80 8.14 2.61
C TYR A 171 -21.34 8.54 4.02
N ILE A 172 -22.20 9.19 4.81
CA ILE A 172 -21.85 9.76 6.12
C ILE A 172 -21.20 8.76 7.08
N TRP A 173 -21.62 7.49 7.07
CA TRP A 173 -21.03 6.44 7.92
C TRP A 173 -19.56 6.14 7.58
N HIS A 174 -19.17 6.20 6.30
CA HIS A 174 -17.79 6.03 5.90
C HIS A 174 -16.94 7.19 6.44
N TRP A 175 -17.44 8.43 6.35
CA TRP A 175 -16.79 9.60 6.94
C TRP A 175 -16.66 9.48 8.45
N CYS A 176 -17.72 9.08 9.16
CA CYS A 176 -17.67 8.87 10.61
C CYS A 176 -16.59 7.84 11.01
N ILE A 177 -16.48 6.73 10.29
CA ILE A 177 -15.45 5.71 10.56
C ILE A 177 -14.05 6.27 10.29
N MET A 178 -13.85 7.01 9.19
CA MET A 178 -12.55 7.63 8.90
C MET A 178 -12.12 8.60 10.02
N PHE A 179 -13.04 9.46 10.49
CA PHE A 179 -12.76 10.38 11.59
C PHE A 179 -12.52 9.63 12.91
N LEU A 180 -13.30 8.60 13.20
CA LEU A 180 -13.13 7.77 14.40
C LEU A 180 -11.75 7.10 14.42
N LEU A 181 -11.36 6.43 13.32
CA LEU A 181 -10.07 5.77 13.22
C LEU A 181 -8.90 6.75 13.31
N SER A 182 -9.01 7.92 12.68
CA SER A 182 -8.00 8.97 12.76
C SER A 182 -7.90 9.56 14.18
N THR A 183 -9.02 9.71 14.87
CA THR A 183 -9.05 10.18 16.27
C THR A 183 -8.42 9.16 17.21
N ILE A 184 -8.77 7.88 17.07
CA ILE A 184 -8.15 6.78 17.84
C ILE A 184 -6.64 6.77 17.61
N TYR A 185 -6.20 6.89 16.35
CA TYR A 185 -4.78 6.99 16.01
C TYR A 185 -4.09 8.16 16.73
N MET A 186 -4.65 9.38 16.66
CA MET A 186 -4.06 10.56 17.30
C MET A 186 -4.02 10.43 18.83
N VAL A 187 -5.09 9.91 19.44
CA VAL A 187 -5.14 9.70 20.89
C VAL A 187 -4.09 8.68 21.34
N LEU A 188 -3.90 7.59 20.60
CA LEU A 188 -2.88 6.60 20.92
C LEU A 188 -1.48 7.15 20.66
N LEU A 189 -1.26 7.85 19.54
CA LEU A 189 0.04 8.38 19.16
C LEU A 189 0.55 9.38 20.20
N TYR A 190 -0.26 10.37 20.56
CA TYR A 190 0.14 11.46 21.46
C TYR A 190 -0.16 11.18 22.94
N GLY A 191 -1.15 10.35 23.25
CA GLY A 191 -1.63 10.14 24.61
C GLY A 191 -0.94 9.02 25.39
N LEU A 192 -0.37 8.01 24.73
CA LEU A 192 0.28 6.88 25.42
C LEU A 192 1.62 7.27 26.03
N TYR A 193 1.89 6.73 27.23
CA TYR A 193 3.18 6.86 27.91
C TYR A 193 4.14 5.78 27.45
N VAL A 194 5.35 6.19 27.06
CA VAL A 194 6.39 5.28 26.59
C VAL A 194 7.46 5.13 27.68
N PRO A 195 7.53 3.94 28.33
CA PRO A 195 8.56 3.66 29.32
C PRO A 195 9.92 3.43 28.65
N ASP A 196 10.98 3.48 29.47
CA ASP A 196 12.31 3.04 29.06
C ASP A 196 12.29 1.57 28.63
N TRP A 197 13.12 1.21 27.66
CA TRP A 197 13.15 -0.13 27.11
C TRP A 197 14.58 -0.53 26.74
N GLN A 198 14.78 -1.84 26.51
CA GLN A 198 16.09 -2.41 26.20
C GLN A 198 15.99 -3.43 25.08
N PHE A 199 17.07 -3.60 24.33
CA PHE A 199 17.19 -4.60 23.28
C PHE A 199 18.61 -5.12 23.14
N SER A 200 18.74 -6.33 22.59
CA SER A 200 20.03 -6.92 22.25
C SER A 200 20.22 -6.88 20.74
N ALA A 201 21.37 -6.40 20.29
CA ALA A 201 21.75 -6.42 18.88
C ALA A 201 23.13 -7.08 18.71
N SER A 202 23.25 -7.98 17.74
CA SER A 202 24.51 -8.63 17.39
C SER A 202 25.35 -7.72 16.51
N GLN A 203 26.53 -7.31 16.98
CA GLN A 203 27.51 -6.61 16.15
C GLN A 203 28.31 -7.61 15.30
N SER A 204 28.48 -7.32 14.01
CA SER A 204 29.44 -7.98 13.14
C SER A 204 30.78 -7.24 13.20
N THR A 205 31.47 -7.32 14.34
CA THR A 205 32.91 -7.01 14.40
C THR A 205 33.71 -8.26 14.11
N SER A 206 34.89 -8.11 13.50
CA SER A 206 35.84 -9.18 13.12
C SER A 206 36.48 -9.93 14.30
N SER A 207 35.82 -9.97 15.46
CA SER A 207 36.20 -10.67 16.69
C SER A 207 34.94 -10.83 17.59
N PRO A 208 34.94 -11.75 18.58
CA PRO A 208 33.80 -12.59 18.94
C PRO A 208 32.50 -11.80 19.21
N LEU A 209 31.35 -12.39 18.87
CA LEU A 209 30.00 -11.85 19.11
C LEU A 209 29.89 -11.22 20.50
N LEU A 210 30.02 -9.90 20.59
CA LEU A 210 29.68 -9.16 21.79
C LEU A 210 28.19 -8.80 21.66
N GLU A 211 27.33 -9.61 22.28
CA GLU A 211 25.92 -9.26 22.46
C GLU A 211 25.85 -8.09 23.46
N GLY A 212 25.84 -6.86 22.93
CA GLY A 212 25.59 -5.67 23.73
C GLY A 212 24.09 -5.52 24.01
N ALA A 213 23.71 -5.46 25.29
CA ALA A 213 22.38 -5.00 25.69
C ALA A 213 22.36 -3.47 25.69
N TYR A 214 21.52 -2.88 24.85
CA TYR A 214 21.35 -1.44 24.71
C TYR A 214 20.11 -1.00 25.48
N LYS A 215 20.27 0.02 26.34
CA LYS A 215 19.15 0.68 27.03
C LYS A 215 18.80 1.99 26.33
N VAL A 216 17.50 2.25 26.20
CA VAL A 216 16.95 3.47 25.63
C VAL A 216 16.06 4.13 26.67
N ASN A 217 16.42 5.35 27.06
CA ASN A 217 15.66 6.14 28.04
C ASN A 217 14.67 7.02 27.30
N CYS A 218 13.39 6.88 27.64
CA CYS A 218 12.28 7.58 27.00
C CYS A 218 11.49 8.36 28.06
N SER A 219 10.72 7.65 28.88
CA SER A 219 9.90 8.22 29.97
C SER A 219 9.09 9.47 29.57
N VAL A 220 8.47 9.44 28.38
CA VAL A 220 7.80 10.58 27.73
C VAL A 220 6.42 10.20 27.17
N ARG A 221 5.61 11.22 26.86
CA ARG A 221 4.35 11.11 26.09
C ARG A 221 4.45 11.99 24.85
N GLY A 222 3.85 11.54 23.75
CA GLY A 222 3.75 12.31 22.51
C GLY A 222 5.08 12.60 21.80
N ASP A 223 6.14 11.86 22.13
CA ASP A 223 7.36 11.92 21.33
C ASP A 223 7.12 11.26 19.96
N LEU A 224 7.55 11.94 18.91
CA LEU A 224 7.47 11.44 17.52
C LEU A 224 8.84 11.02 16.99
N GLY A 225 9.86 10.99 17.86
CA GLY A 225 11.20 10.52 17.51
C GLY A 225 11.24 9.01 17.28
N PRO A 226 12.28 8.49 16.59
CA PRO A 226 12.39 7.07 16.23
C PRO A 226 12.50 6.12 17.44
N ALA A 227 12.99 6.62 18.57
CA ALA A 227 13.27 5.80 19.75
C ALA A 227 12.05 5.62 20.69
N CYS A 228 11.34 6.72 20.92
CA CYS A 228 10.42 6.88 22.05
C CYS A 228 8.98 7.19 21.65
N ASN A 229 8.62 6.97 20.38
CA ASN A 229 7.24 7.04 19.93
C ASN A 229 6.39 5.85 20.41
N SER A 230 5.09 6.10 20.57
CA SER A 230 4.13 5.11 21.05
C SER A 230 3.79 4.04 20.01
N ALA A 231 3.91 4.33 18.71
CA ALA A 231 3.71 3.35 17.64
C ALA A 231 4.71 2.18 17.80
N GLY A 232 5.99 2.49 17.88
CA GLY A 232 7.06 1.53 18.12
C GLY A 232 6.95 0.86 19.48
N MET A 233 6.44 1.53 20.52
CA MET A 233 6.13 0.89 21.80
C MET A 233 5.07 -0.21 21.64
N ILE A 234 3.95 0.08 20.96
CA ILE A 234 2.88 -0.89 20.72
C ILE A 234 3.42 -2.07 19.93
N ASP A 235 4.19 -1.82 18.86
CA ASP A 235 4.73 -2.87 18.01
C ASP A 235 5.74 -3.75 18.80
N ARG A 236 6.61 -3.15 19.62
CA ARG A 236 7.53 -3.90 20.52
C ARG A 236 6.76 -4.77 21.52
N ALA A 237 5.65 -4.28 22.07
CA ALA A 237 4.88 -4.98 23.08
C ALA A 237 4.02 -6.12 22.50
N VAL A 238 3.42 -5.92 21.32
CA VAL A 238 2.49 -6.88 20.71
C VAL A 238 3.20 -7.87 19.79
N LEU A 239 4.10 -7.39 18.93
CA LEU A 239 4.80 -8.24 17.97
C LEU A 239 6.07 -8.85 18.57
N GLY A 240 6.70 -8.15 19.51
CA GLY A 240 8.00 -8.52 20.06
C GLY A 240 9.17 -8.02 19.21
N ILE A 241 10.27 -7.65 19.88
CA ILE A 241 11.43 -6.98 19.26
C ILE A 241 12.05 -7.82 18.11
N LYS A 242 12.04 -9.15 18.24
CA LYS A 242 12.63 -10.07 17.25
C LYS A 242 11.85 -10.14 15.93
N HIS A 243 10.59 -9.68 15.92
CA HIS A 243 9.71 -9.72 14.75
C HIS A 243 9.58 -8.37 14.05
N LEU A 244 10.29 -7.35 14.55
CA LEU A 244 10.32 -6.02 13.96
C LEU A 244 11.30 -5.97 12.79
N TYR A 245 11.06 -5.04 11.86
CA TYR A 245 11.95 -4.86 10.73
C TYR A 245 13.37 -4.44 11.15
N GLU A 246 14.35 -5.25 10.75
CA GLU A 246 15.75 -5.11 11.19
C GLU A 246 16.53 -4.01 10.45
N LYS A 247 16.00 -3.39 9.38
CA LYS A 247 16.71 -2.38 8.58
C LYS A 247 15.91 -1.07 8.43
N PRO A 248 15.53 -0.40 9.53
CA PRO A 248 14.70 0.80 9.44
C PRO A 248 15.42 1.96 8.75
N VAL A 249 14.64 2.80 8.08
CA VAL A 249 15.15 3.91 7.24
C VAL A 249 15.87 4.98 8.05
N TYR A 250 15.50 5.17 9.33
CA TYR A 250 16.16 6.16 10.19
C TYR A 250 17.64 5.88 10.44
N ARG A 251 18.16 4.70 10.08
CA ARG A 251 19.62 4.46 10.07
C ARG A 251 20.38 5.40 9.14
N ASN A 252 19.68 5.96 8.16
CA ASN A 252 20.23 6.97 7.26
C ASN A 252 20.20 8.39 7.84
N LEU A 253 19.69 8.59 9.07
CA LEU A 253 19.86 9.86 9.78
C LEU A 253 21.34 10.13 10.02
N GLU A 254 21.75 11.39 9.96
CA GLU A 254 23.15 11.79 10.14
C GLU A 254 23.74 11.29 11.47
N VAL A 255 22.94 11.33 12.54
CA VAL A 255 23.32 10.83 13.88
C VAL A 255 23.55 9.31 13.94
N CYS A 256 23.04 8.55 12.96
CA CYS A 256 23.18 7.10 12.87
C CYS A 256 24.02 6.64 11.68
N LYS A 257 24.58 7.58 10.89
CA LYS A 257 25.33 7.26 9.68
C LYS A 257 26.67 6.61 10.04
N MET A 258 26.90 5.38 9.57
CA MET A 258 28.17 4.68 9.80
C MET A 258 29.33 5.38 9.09
N SER A 259 30.49 5.43 9.74
CA SER A 259 31.75 5.85 9.12
C SER A 259 32.17 4.85 8.03
N SER A 260 33.07 5.25 7.13
CA SER A 260 33.59 4.41 6.03
C SER A 260 34.13 3.05 6.50
N ASN A 261 34.50 2.94 7.78
CA ASN A 261 35.03 1.74 8.40
C ASN A 261 33.94 0.81 8.97
N GLY A 262 32.65 1.09 8.74
CA GLY A 262 31.52 0.27 9.21
C GLY A 262 31.22 0.40 10.71
N GLN A 263 31.83 1.36 11.40
CA GLN A 263 31.61 1.64 12.82
C GLN A 263 30.67 2.83 12.99
N LEU A 264 29.77 2.72 13.97
CA LEU A 264 28.90 3.83 14.38
C LEU A 264 29.76 4.90 15.09
N PRO A 265 29.45 6.20 14.94
CA PRO A 265 30.13 7.24 15.73
C PRO A 265 30.10 6.93 17.22
N THR A 266 31.17 7.26 17.95
CA THR A 266 31.27 7.01 19.41
C THR A 266 30.17 7.67 20.22
N ASP A 267 29.59 8.75 19.68
CA ASP A 267 28.52 9.54 20.31
C ASP A 267 27.12 9.17 19.78
N ALA A 268 27.01 8.12 18.96
CA ALA A 268 25.74 7.76 18.34
C ALA A 268 24.74 7.23 19.40
N PRO A 269 23.46 7.63 19.30
CA PRO A 269 22.44 7.14 20.23
C PRO A 269 22.28 5.62 20.19
N SER A 270 22.04 5.01 21.35
CA SER A 270 21.88 3.56 21.49
C SER A 270 20.77 2.98 20.61
N TRP A 271 19.75 3.76 20.30
CA TRP A 271 18.62 3.35 19.46
C TRP A 271 18.93 3.29 17.95
N CYS A 272 20.09 3.75 17.46
CA CYS A 272 20.44 3.65 16.04
C CYS A 272 20.50 2.19 15.53
N HIS A 273 20.78 1.24 16.42
CA HIS A 273 20.80 -0.20 16.12
C HIS A 273 19.45 -0.88 16.30
N ALA A 274 18.45 -0.18 16.84
CA ALA A 274 17.16 -0.77 17.12
C ALA A 274 16.46 -1.25 15.84
N PRO A 275 15.67 -2.33 15.92
CA PRO A 275 14.69 -2.63 14.89
C PRO A 275 13.45 -1.74 15.08
N TYR A 276 12.73 -1.47 14.00
CA TYR A 276 11.52 -0.64 14.03
C TYR A 276 10.60 -1.01 12.87
N GLU A 277 9.31 -1.14 13.15
CA GLU A 277 8.32 -1.56 12.17
C GLU A 277 7.55 -0.37 11.57
N PRO A 278 7.88 0.08 10.34
CA PRO A 278 7.15 1.17 9.68
C PRO A 278 5.75 0.77 9.20
N GLU A 279 5.45 -0.53 9.14
CA GLU A 279 4.16 -1.08 8.71
C GLU A 279 3.35 -1.62 9.90
N GLY A 280 3.58 -1.04 11.09
CA GLY A 280 3.09 -1.52 12.37
C GLY A 280 1.57 -1.46 12.59
N ILE A 281 1.15 -1.85 13.78
CA ILE A 281 -0.27 -1.99 14.16
C ILE A 281 -0.96 -0.62 14.15
N LEU A 282 -0.35 0.37 14.80
CA LEU A 282 -0.95 1.71 14.91
C LEU A 282 -1.06 2.37 13.53
N SER A 283 0.00 2.25 12.71
CA SER A 283 0.02 2.76 11.35
C SER A 283 -1.05 2.08 10.48
N SER A 284 -1.40 0.82 10.71
CA SER A 284 -2.45 0.13 9.95
C SER A 284 -3.83 0.82 10.04
N LEU A 285 -4.11 1.58 11.10
CA LEU A 285 -5.32 2.39 11.22
C LEU A 285 -5.39 3.48 10.14
N THR A 286 -4.30 4.23 9.93
CA THR A 286 -4.25 5.27 8.90
C THR A 286 -4.22 4.66 7.49
N ALA A 287 -3.63 3.47 7.30
CA ALA A 287 -3.75 2.75 6.03
C ALA A 287 -5.21 2.35 5.70
N ILE A 288 -5.99 1.93 6.69
CA ILE A 288 -7.44 1.69 6.50
C ILE A 288 -8.14 2.98 6.06
N VAL A 289 -7.86 4.10 6.72
CA VAL A 289 -8.43 5.41 6.33
C VAL A 289 -8.09 5.76 4.89
N THR A 290 -6.85 5.53 4.45
CA THR A 290 -6.42 5.74 3.06
C THR A 290 -7.22 4.90 2.07
N CYS A 291 -7.45 3.61 2.38
CA CYS A 291 -8.31 2.75 1.57
C CYS A 291 -9.76 3.27 1.51
N ILE A 292 -10.32 3.75 2.62
CA ILE A 292 -11.69 4.30 2.65
C ILE A 292 -11.77 5.62 1.86
N ILE A 293 -10.74 6.48 1.91
CA ILE A 293 -10.67 7.67 1.05
C ILE A 293 -10.66 7.24 -0.43
N GLY A 294 -9.86 6.24 -0.81
CA GLY A 294 -9.90 5.68 -2.15
C GLY A 294 -11.28 5.13 -2.55
N LEU A 295 -11.97 4.47 -1.62
CA LEU A 295 -13.35 4.00 -1.84
C LEU A 295 -14.29 5.17 -2.16
N GLN A 296 -14.16 6.32 -1.49
CA GLN A 296 -14.95 7.53 -1.79
C GLN A 296 -14.73 8.01 -3.23
N TYR A 297 -13.50 7.98 -3.75
CA TYR A 297 -13.21 8.29 -5.15
C TYR A 297 -13.88 7.30 -6.11
N GLY A 298 -13.90 6.02 -5.75
CA GLY A 298 -14.61 4.98 -6.50
C GLY A 298 -16.12 5.18 -6.50
N HIS A 299 -16.72 5.66 -5.41
CA HIS A 299 -18.14 6.00 -5.37
C HIS A 299 -18.48 7.14 -6.34
N ILE A 300 -17.64 8.19 -6.39
CA ILE A 300 -17.79 9.29 -7.37
C ILE A 300 -17.75 8.73 -8.80
N LEU A 301 -16.79 7.84 -9.10
CA LEU A 301 -16.66 7.19 -10.41
C LEU A 301 -17.93 6.44 -10.83
N VAL A 302 -18.52 5.70 -9.88
CA VAL A 302 -19.67 4.82 -10.13
C VAL A 302 -20.99 5.59 -10.19
N GLN A 303 -21.14 6.64 -9.38
CA GLN A 303 -22.36 7.43 -9.24
C GLN A 303 -22.53 8.43 -10.38
N PHE A 304 -21.50 9.24 -10.65
CA PHE A 304 -21.56 10.26 -11.70
C PHE A 304 -21.19 9.64 -13.04
N GLN A 305 -21.97 9.91 -14.09
CA GLN A 305 -21.67 9.43 -15.44
C GLN A 305 -20.81 10.42 -16.22
N ASP A 306 -20.99 11.72 -15.97
CA ASP A 306 -20.28 12.77 -16.67
C ASP A 306 -18.83 12.94 -16.20
N HIS A 307 -17.92 13.15 -17.16
CA HIS A 307 -16.49 13.30 -16.89
C HIS A 307 -16.18 14.58 -16.11
N ARG A 308 -16.87 15.68 -16.42
CA ARG A 308 -16.63 16.98 -15.78
C ARG A 308 -17.08 16.96 -14.33
N GLU A 309 -18.23 16.36 -14.03
CA GLU A 309 -18.70 16.17 -12.65
C GLU A 309 -17.75 15.31 -11.81
N ARG A 310 -17.25 14.20 -12.37
CA ARG A 310 -16.25 13.34 -11.68
C ARG A 310 -15.00 14.14 -11.31
N LEU A 311 -14.42 14.83 -12.29
CA LEU A 311 -13.21 15.64 -12.11
C LEU A 311 -13.43 16.78 -11.10
N HIS A 312 -14.59 17.42 -11.12
CA HIS A 312 -14.92 18.48 -10.17
C HIS A 312 -14.94 17.98 -8.73
N HIS A 313 -15.65 16.88 -8.44
CA HIS A 313 -15.72 16.31 -7.09
C HIS A 313 -14.37 15.78 -6.62
N TRP A 314 -13.63 15.06 -7.48
CA TRP A 314 -12.28 14.59 -7.16
C TRP A 314 -11.30 15.73 -6.89
N SER A 315 -11.37 16.81 -7.68
CA SER A 315 -10.49 17.97 -7.50
C SER A 315 -10.78 18.71 -6.20
N ILE A 316 -12.06 18.94 -5.87
CA ILE A 316 -12.45 19.57 -4.59
C ILE A 316 -11.97 18.72 -3.41
N LEU A 317 -12.21 17.41 -3.46
CA LEU A 317 -11.79 16.51 -2.39
C LEU A 317 -10.26 16.47 -2.25
N SER A 318 -9.53 16.34 -3.36
CA SER A 318 -8.06 16.37 -3.39
C SER A 318 -7.50 17.65 -2.79
N PHE A 319 -8.00 18.81 -3.24
CA PHE A 319 -7.51 20.11 -2.79
C PHE A 319 -7.81 20.33 -1.30
N SER A 320 -9.02 19.95 -0.84
CA SER A 320 -9.41 20.07 0.57
C SER A 320 -8.54 19.21 1.48
N LEU A 321 -8.25 17.96 1.09
CA LEU A 321 -7.36 17.07 1.83
C LEU A 321 -5.91 17.58 1.82
N MET A 322 -5.44 18.12 0.68
CA MET A 322 -4.09 18.69 0.57
C MET A 322 -3.91 19.85 1.54
N VAL A 323 -4.84 20.82 1.52
CA VAL A 323 -4.80 21.99 2.40
C VAL A 323 -4.86 21.55 3.87
N LEU A 324 -5.79 20.65 4.23
CA LEU A 324 -5.90 20.15 5.60
C LEU A 324 -4.62 19.42 6.06
N GLY A 325 -4.02 18.60 5.20
CA GLY A 325 -2.79 17.88 5.51
C GLY A 325 -1.60 18.80 5.78
N TRP A 326 -1.42 19.84 4.94
CA TRP A 326 -0.38 20.85 5.16
C TRP A 326 -0.65 21.73 6.38
N LEU A 327 -1.91 22.06 6.68
CA LEU A 327 -2.27 22.78 7.90
C LEU A 327 -1.91 21.97 9.15
N LEU A 328 -2.20 20.67 9.18
CA LEU A 328 -1.79 19.79 10.28
C LEU A 328 -0.27 19.69 10.39
N ALA A 329 0.44 19.60 9.26
CA ALA A 329 1.90 19.62 9.24
C ALA A 329 2.47 20.90 9.83
N PHE A 330 1.87 22.05 9.52
CA PHE A 330 2.25 23.33 10.10
C PHE A 330 1.92 23.44 11.60
N MET A 331 0.83 22.82 12.05
CA MET A 331 0.42 22.77 13.46
C MET A 331 1.25 21.81 14.33
N GLY A 332 2.19 21.07 13.75
CA GLY A 332 3.15 20.24 14.49
C GLY A 332 2.98 18.72 14.32
N ASP A 333 2.09 18.24 13.45
CA ASP A 333 2.04 16.82 13.06
C ASP A 333 2.94 16.58 11.83
N PRO A 334 4.23 16.21 11.99
CA PRO A 334 5.17 16.15 10.88
C PRO A 334 4.73 15.15 9.81
N LEU A 335 5.11 15.41 8.55
CA LEU A 335 4.95 14.43 7.47
C LEU A 335 5.94 13.28 7.72
N ASN A 336 5.45 12.17 8.27
CA ASN A 336 6.26 11.03 8.66
C ASN A 336 5.64 9.72 8.14
N LYS A 337 6.35 9.05 7.22
CA LYS A 337 5.94 7.77 6.64
C LYS A 337 5.97 6.64 7.66
N SER A 338 7.03 6.56 8.47
CA SER A 338 7.29 5.46 9.41
C SER A 338 6.25 5.39 10.54
N LEU A 339 5.68 6.52 10.92
CA LEU A 339 4.52 6.61 11.82
C LEU A 339 3.20 6.59 11.06
N TYR A 340 3.24 6.95 9.77
CA TYR A 340 2.10 7.22 8.90
C TYR A 340 1.13 8.20 9.56
N THR A 341 1.64 9.39 9.85
CA THR A 341 0.91 10.48 10.52
C THR A 341 -0.33 10.90 9.74
N VAL A 342 -1.24 11.60 10.39
CA VAL A 342 -2.49 12.06 9.76
C VAL A 342 -2.19 13.10 8.69
N SER A 343 -1.26 14.03 8.95
CA SER A 343 -0.78 14.98 7.94
C SER A 343 -0.23 14.27 6.69
N TYR A 344 0.61 13.24 6.89
CA TYR A 344 1.17 12.43 5.82
C TYR A 344 0.09 11.68 5.03
N LEU A 345 -0.87 11.06 5.73
CA LEU A 345 -2.02 10.41 5.11
C LEU A 345 -2.80 11.37 4.21
N LEU A 346 -3.12 12.58 4.70
CA LEU A 346 -3.92 13.55 3.95
C LEU A 346 -3.17 14.07 2.72
N VAL A 347 -1.89 14.43 2.87
CA VAL A 347 -1.07 14.92 1.75
C VAL A 347 -0.88 13.85 0.67
N THR A 348 -0.58 12.61 1.06
CA THR A 348 -0.35 11.52 0.10
C THR A 348 -1.62 11.00 -0.57
N THR A 349 -2.77 11.03 0.12
CA THR A 349 -4.06 10.70 -0.50
C THR A 349 -4.55 11.81 -1.43
N ALA A 350 -4.30 13.08 -1.07
CA ALA A 350 -4.57 14.20 -1.96
C ALA A 350 -3.72 14.13 -3.24
N SER A 351 -2.43 13.84 -3.14
CA SER A 351 -1.57 13.68 -4.32
C SER A 351 -2.00 12.47 -5.17
N ALA A 352 -2.47 11.38 -4.54
CA ALA A 352 -3.06 10.24 -5.27
C ALA A 352 -4.31 10.65 -6.05
N GLY A 353 -5.20 11.46 -5.45
CA GLY A 353 -6.38 12.01 -6.10
C GLY A 353 -6.06 12.94 -7.27
N ILE A 354 -5.07 13.82 -7.12
CA ILE A 354 -4.57 14.70 -8.20
C ILE A 354 -3.99 13.85 -9.33
N THR A 355 -3.16 12.85 -9.00
CA THR A 355 -2.57 11.93 -9.96
C THR A 355 -3.65 11.17 -10.73
N LEU A 356 -4.69 10.68 -10.06
CA LEU A 356 -5.84 10.06 -10.70
C LEU A 356 -6.54 11.02 -11.66
N CYS A 357 -6.77 12.28 -11.28
CA CYS A 357 -7.40 13.27 -12.15
C CYS A 357 -6.59 13.49 -13.43
N LEU A 358 -5.26 13.65 -13.30
CA LEU A 358 -4.36 13.82 -14.44
C LEU A 358 -4.40 12.60 -15.37
N LEU A 359 -4.25 11.39 -14.82
CA LEU A 359 -4.28 10.15 -15.59
C LEU A 359 -5.65 9.91 -16.25
N TYR A 360 -6.74 10.26 -15.57
CA TYR A 360 -8.10 10.18 -16.10
C TYR A 360 -8.31 11.10 -17.29
N ILE A 361 -7.84 12.35 -17.20
CA ILE A 361 -7.89 13.31 -18.31
C ILE A 361 -7.07 12.80 -19.50
N LEU A 362 -5.86 12.30 -19.28
CA LEU A 362 -4.99 11.81 -20.36
C LEU A 362 -5.54 10.56 -21.04
N VAL A 363 -6.00 9.58 -20.26
CA VAL A 363 -6.33 8.24 -20.77
C VAL A 363 -7.80 8.12 -21.17
N ASP A 364 -8.73 8.56 -20.32
CA ASP A 364 -10.16 8.35 -20.50
C ASP A 364 -10.87 9.53 -21.19
N VAL A 365 -10.34 10.76 -21.11
CA VAL A 365 -10.90 11.93 -21.81
C VAL A 365 -10.21 12.19 -23.15
N HIS A 366 -8.87 12.32 -23.17
CA HIS A 366 -8.12 12.60 -24.41
C HIS A 366 -7.78 11.34 -25.23
N GLY A 367 -7.95 10.15 -24.65
CA GLY A 367 -7.76 8.90 -25.38
C GLY A 367 -6.31 8.56 -25.71
N TRP A 368 -5.31 9.10 -24.99
CA TRP A 368 -3.87 8.86 -25.24
C TRP A 368 -3.41 7.47 -24.77
N ARG A 369 -4.13 6.42 -25.16
CA ARG A 369 -3.87 5.05 -24.73
C ARG A 369 -2.51 4.54 -25.20
N ASN A 370 -2.13 4.85 -26.44
CA ASN A 370 -0.90 4.33 -27.06
C ASN A 370 0.38 4.72 -26.30
N LEU A 371 0.44 5.93 -25.75
CA LEU A 371 1.62 6.41 -24.99
C LEU A 371 1.76 5.76 -23.62
N ILE A 372 0.68 5.16 -23.10
CA ILE A 372 0.59 4.70 -21.72
C ILE A 372 0.31 3.18 -21.66
N LEU A 373 0.35 2.48 -22.81
CA LEU A 373 0.13 1.04 -22.91
C LEU A 373 1.04 0.22 -21.99
N ALA A 374 2.31 0.63 -21.85
CA ALA A 374 3.25 -0.04 -20.97
C ALA A 374 2.80 0.02 -19.51
N LEU A 375 2.39 1.21 -19.02
CA LEU A 375 1.88 1.37 -17.67
C LEU A 375 0.54 0.64 -17.48
N GLU A 376 -0.35 0.65 -18.47
CA GLU A 376 -1.60 -0.11 -18.41
C GLU A 376 -1.33 -1.62 -18.25
N TRP A 377 -0.38 -2.16 -19.02
CA TRP A 377 0.03 -3.56 -18.93
C TRP A 377 0.62 -3.89 -17.57
N MET A 378 1.55 -3.05 -17.06
CA MET A 378 2.12 -3.22 -15.73
C MET A 378 1.04 -3.23 -14.64
N GLY A 379 0.02 -2.38 -14.77
CA GLY A 379 -1.11 -2.34 -13.84
C GLY A 379 -1.93 -3.61 -13.80
N LYS A 380 -2.22 -4.20 -14.97
CA LYS A 380 -2.94 -5.47 -15.10
C LYS A 380 -2.18 -6.64 -14.47
N HIS A 381 -0.84 -6.58 -14.48
CA HIS A 381 0.06 -7.62 -13.94
C HIS A 381 0.76 -7.23 -12.63
N SER A 382 0.29 -6.18 -11.96
CA SER A 382 0.93 -5.57 -10.79
C SER A 382 1.35 -6.55 -9.69
N LEU A 383 0.48 -7.49 -9.29
CA LEU A 383 0.82 -8.47 -8.24
C LEU A 383 1.97 -9.38 -8.66
N SER A 384 1.98 -9.84 -9.91
CA SER A 384 3.06 -10.69 -10.44
C SER A 384 4.39 -9.94 -10.49
N ILE A 385 4.36 -8.67 -10.92
CA ILE A 385 5.56 -7.83 -10.94
C ILE A 385 6.05 -7.59 -9.51
N PHE A 386 5.15 -7.28 -8.57
CA PHE A 386 5.49 -7.13 -7.15
C PHE A 386 6.19 -8.37 -6.58
N ILE A 387 5.65 -9.56 -6.87
CA ILE A 387 6.26 -10.84 -6.46
C ILE A 387 7.68 -10.97 -7.02
N LEU A 388 7.86 -10.72 -8.32
CA LEU A 388 9.16 -10.87 -9.00
C LEU A 388 10.23 -9.90 -8.48
N VAL A 389 9.83 -8.66 -8.19
CA VAL A 389 10.72 -7.62 -7.67
C VAL A 389 11.08 -7.92 -6.21
N THR A 390 10.08 -8.15 -5.35
CA THR A 390 10.30 -8.35 -3.91
C THR A 390 11.09 -9.63 -3.61
N SER A 391 10.88 -10.69 -4.38
CA SER A 391 11.61 -11.96 -4.21
C SER A 391 13.02 -11.95 -4.79
N ASN A 392 13.46 -10.84 -5.41
CA ASN A 392 14.70 -10.75 -6.20
C ASN A 392 14.83 -11.79 -7.32
N VAL A 393 13.78 -12.56 -7.63
CA VAL A 393 13.80 -13.62 -8.65
C VAL A 393 14.16 -13.05 -10.01
N ALA A 394 13.69 -11.84 -10.34
CA ALA A 394 14.07 -11.17 -11.58
C ALA A 394 15.58 -10.87 -11.64
N VAL A 395 16.16 -10.37 -10.54
CA VAL A 395 17.59 -10.07 -10.44
C VAL A 395 18.41 -11.35 -10.54
N ILE A 396 18.03 -12.39 -9.80
CA ILE A 396 18.69 -13.70 -9.81
C ILE A 396 18.63 -14.31 -11.22
N ALA A 397 17.50 -14.23 -11.90
CA ALA A 397 17.35 -14.73 -13.26
C ALA A 397 18.26 -14.00 -14.24
N ILE A 398 18.36 -12.66 -14.15
CA ILE A 398 19.25 -11.85 -15.00
C ILE A 398 20.72 -12.14 -14.68
N GLN A 399 21.07 -12.23 -13.39
CA GLN A 399 22.44 -12.55 -12.94
C GLN A 399 22.85 -13.97 -13.32
N GLY A 400 21.90 -14.90 -13.42
CA GLY A 400 22.11 -16.27 -13.89
C GLY A 400 22.63 -16.35 -15.32
N PHE A 401 22.43 -15.31 -16.14
CA PHE A 401 23.08 -15.19 -17.45
C PHE A 401 24.49 -14.60 -17.28
N TYR A 402 25.49 -15.47 -17.31
CA TYR A 402 26.90 -15.11 -17.23
C TYR A 402 27.69 -15.60 -18.43
N TRP A 403 28.77 -14.89 -18.79
CA TRP A 403 29.59 -15.22 -19.94
C TRP A 403 30.91 -15.88 -19.52
N LYS A 404 31.07 -17.18 -19.83
CA LYS A 404 32.22 -18.06 -19.52
C LYS A 404 32.50 -18.26 -18.02
N ARG A 405 32.44 -17.22 -17.19
CA ARG A 405 32.67 -17.27 -15.74
C ARG A 405 31.52 -16.57 -15.00
N PRO A 406 31.12 -17.08 -13.82
CA PRO A 406 30.01 -16.52 -13.04
C PRO A 406 30.25 -15.08 -12.56
N GLU A 407 31.51 -14.63 -12.48
CA GLU A 407 31.84 -13.23 -12.18
C GLU A 407 31.46 -12.26 -13.31
N ASN A 408 31.39 -12.75 -14.56
CA ASN A 408 31.14 -11.94 -15.75
C ASN A 408 29.66 -12.00 -16.13
N ASN A 409 28.81 -11.55 -15.20
CA ASN A 409 27.36 -11.49 -15.40
C ASN A 409 26.92 -10.11 -15.88
N ILE A 410 25.72 -10.05 -16.49
CA ILE A 410 25.17 -8.82 -17.10
C ILE A 410 25.07 -7.69 -16.06
N VAL A 411 24.73 -8.01 -14.82
CA VAL A 411 24.61 -7.03 -13.73
C VAL A 411 25.97 -6.43 -13.37
N HIS A 412 27.01 -7.24 -13.23
CA HIS A 412 28.38 -6.81 -12.96
C HIS A 412 28.91 -5.92 -14.09
N TRP A 413 28.58 -6.26 -15.34
CA TRP A 413 28.94 -5.41 -16.49
C TRP A 413 28.23 -4.04 -16.44
N ILE A 414 26.95 -3.98 -16.06
CA ILE A 414 26.24 -2.69 -15.89
C ILE A 414 26.84 -1.87 -14.75
N VAL A 415 27.06 -2.49 -13.58
CA VAL A 415 27.59 -1.79 -12.39
C VAL A 415 29.00 -1.24 -12.65
N SER A 416 29.88 -2.04 -13.26
CA SER A 416 31.27 -1.62 -13.56
C SER A 416 31.42 -0.54 -14.65
N ASN A 417 30.35 -0.22 -15.40
CA ASN A 417 30.35 0.87 -16.38
C ASN A 417 29.60 2.12 -15.88
N VAL A 418 29.01 2.07 -14.68
CA VAL A 418 28.25 3.18 -14.07
C VAL A 418 28.98 3.80 -12.88
N GLU A 419 29.88 3.05 -12.22
CA GLU A 419 30.98 3.62 -11.40
C GLU A 419 32.09 4.18 -12.30
#